data_AF-A0A352R9H6-F1
#
_entry.id   AF-A0A352R9H6-F1
#
_cell.length_a   1.000
_cell.length_b   1.000
_cell.length_c   1.000
_cell.angle_alpha   90.00
_cell.angle_beta   90.00
_cell.angle_gamma   90.00
#
_symmetry.space_group_name_H-M   'P 1'
#
loop_
_entity.id
_entity.type
_entity.pdbx_description
1 polymer ?
#
loop_
_entity_poly.entity_id
_entity_poly.type
_entity_poly.pdbx_seq_one_letter_code
_entity_poly.pdbx_strand_id
1 'polypeptide(L)'
;MNRLVIIGNGFDLAHGLPTRYKHFIDDFWKNFGENCKTDSYKQIVFTDDAYNGYYRSHSEIKNFKDFKSNLFEYCKEYNYRFYDENCVAVHNAKDIFRIKNNFFLKINNESIDNWVDIENEYYRLLKEIANENLTINNPTLNEKEQLVKRKKAKMEVLNKEFDEVKNLLEIYLIKNVSEKFDFKIDKKNDILNLFEPKIVNPNINEYSNFLNQFPSSKRRYVIEYLKIFDVSGGINVMDKFYEKGYNDEILVLDFNYTPTCKAYKEKLYKYFFNPKLIKIHGELKSVENEINFGFGDEYDVDYEMIENINDNEYLKNIKSFKYLNNTYYREVMNFVFKKEFQVYIMGHSCGLSDRTLLQTIFEHDNCLSIKPYYYINENGIDDYSDIVYNISRNFKNKIMMRDKIVDKTLCDFLPQNIRFNIK
;
A
#
# COMPACT_ATOMS: atom_id res chain seq x y z
N MET A 1 -25.31 -9.50 -5.49
CA MET A 1 -24.58 -8.71 -6.49
C MET A 1 -23.10 -9.05 -6.35
N ASN A 2 -22.28 -8.72 -7.36
CA ASN A 2 -20.84 -8.95 -7.29
C ASN A 2 -20.20 -8.19 -6.12
N ARG A 3 -19.07 -8.68 -5.61
CA ARG A 3 -18.33 -8.05 -4.52
C ARG A 3 -16.88 -7.84 -4.89
N LEU A 4 -16.43 -6.59 -4.83
CA LEU A 4 -15.02 -6.23 -4.93
C LEU A 4 -14.50 -5.94 -3.53
N VAL A 5 -13.51 -6.70 -3.05
CA VAL A 5 -12.88 -6.46 -1.75
C VAL A 5 -11.49 -5.93 -1.98
N ILE A 6 -11.28 -4.65 -1.67
CA ILE A 6 -9.99 -3.98 -1.77
C ILE A 6 -9.27 -4.15 -0.44
N ILE A 7 -8.13 -4.82 -0.47
CA ILE A 7 -7.31 -5.12 0.69
C ILE A 7 -5.98 -4.39 0.58
N GLY A 8 -5.57 -3.73 1.67
CA GLY A 8 -4.25 -3.08 1.77
C GLY A 8 -3.57 -3.35 3.10
N ASN A 9 -2.50 -2.62 3.38
CA ASN A 9 -1.54 -2.99 4.44
C ASN A 9 -2.16 -3.07 5.84
N GLY A 10 -3.17 -2.26 6.13
CA GLY A 10 -3.92 -2.31 7.38
C GLY A 10 -4.56 -3.68 7.65
N PHE A 11 -4.78 -4.50 6.61
CA PHE A 11 -5.26 -5.87 6.78
C PHE A 11 -4.16 -6.76 7.35
N ASP A 12 -2.92 -6.68 6.85
CA ASP A 12 -1.77 -7.39 7.43
C ASP A 12 -1.53 -6.95 8.89
N LEU A 13 -1.68 -5.65 9.18
CA LEU A 13 -1.59 -5.12 10.54
C LEU A 13 -2.71 -5.63 11.44
N ALA A 14 -3.93 -5.76 10.92
CA ALA A 14 -5.04 -6.40 11.62
C ALA A 14 -4.80 -7.89 11.90
N HIS A 15 -3.79 -8.51 11.27
CA HIS A 15 -3.29 -9.86 11.56
C HIS A 15 -2.03 -9.89 12.43
N GLY A 16 -1.57 -8.73 12.91
CA GLY A 16 -0.36 -8.60 13.73
C GLY A 16 0.94 -8.81 12.97
N LEU A 17 0.92 -8.73 11.64
CA LEU A 17 2.14 -8.83 10.84
C LEU A 17 2.91 -7.50 10.90
N PRO A 18 4.25 -7.54 11.00
CA PRO A 18 5.05 -6.33 11.06
C PRO A 18 5.27 -5.77 9.65
N THR A 19 4.23 -5.21 9.04
CA THR A 19 4.27 -4.74 7.63
C THR A 19 4.15 -3.22 7.49
N ARG A 20 4.13 -2.44 8.58
CA ARG A 20 4.35 -0.99 8.50
C ARG A 20 5.74 -0.71 7.95
N TYR A 21 5.88 0.39 7.24
CA TYR A 21 7.19 0.86 6.79
C TYR A 21 8.15 1.08 7.96
N LYS A 22 7.64 1.64 9.07
CA LYS A 22 8.41 1.82 10.30
C LYS A 22 9.07 0.51 10.77
N HIS A 23 8.35 -0.61 10.70
CA HIS A 23 8.92 -1.91 11.11
C HIS A 23 10.09 -2.33 10.22
N PHE A 24 10.04 -2.02 8.92
CA PHE A 24 11.15 -2.26 8.01
C PHE A 24 12.36 -1.38 8.34
N ILE A 25 12.15 -0.08 8.57
CA ILE A 25 13.25 0.85 8.87
C ILE A 25 13.89 0.56 10.21
N ASP A 26 13.09 0.30 11.24
CA ASP A 26 13.60 -0.06 12.56
C ASP A 26 14.38 -1.38 12.48
N ASP A 27 13.91 -2.37 11.70
CA ASP A 27 14.64 -3.62 11.48
C ASP A 27 15.98 -3.43 10.76
N PHE A 28 16.04 -2.52 9.78
CA PHE A 28 17.29 -2.18 9.09
C PHE A 28 18.36 -1.71 10.08
N TRP A 29 18.02 -0.76 10.96
CA TRP A 29 18.98 -0.22 11.92
C TRP A 29 19.25 -1.16 13.08
N LYS A 30 18.22 -1.86 13.57
CA LYS A 30 18.36 -2.86 14.64
C LYS A 30 19.34 -3.96 14.25
N ASN A 31 19.27 -4.44 13.02
CA ASN A 31 20.16 -5.50 12.53
C ASN A 31 21.38 -4.96 11.77
N PHE A 32 21.70 -3.67 11.90
CA PHE A 32 22.79 -3.02 11.16
C PHE A 32 24.13 -3.72 11.38
N GLY A 33 24.46 -4.07 12.62
CA GLY A 33 25.76 -4.67 12.94
C GLY A 33 26.01 -6.02 12.27
N GLU A 34 24.95 -6.81 12.08
CA GLU A 34 25.01 -8.11 11.42
C GLU A 34 25.01 -7.98 9.89
N ASN A 35 24.27 -6.98 9.37
CA ASN A 35 23.97 -6.90 7.94
C ASN A 35 24.79 -5.85 7.17
N CYS A 36 25.48 -4.92 7.82
CA CYS A 36 26.18 -3.80 7.16
C CYS A 36 27.24 -4.23 6.13
N LYS A 37 27.66 -5.50 6.12
CA LYS A 37 28.62 -6.06 5.16
C LYS A 37 27.98 -6.84 4.00
N THR A 38 26.66 -7.03 4.02
CA THR A 38 25.90 -7.64 2.92
C THR A 38 25.81 -6.67 1.73
N ASP A 39 25.62 -7.21 0.53
CA ASP A 39 25.57 -6.39 -0.69
C ASP A 39 24.39 -5.41 -0.68
N SER A 40 23.24 -5.81 -0.13
CA SER A 40 22.06 -4.94 -0.04
C SER A 40 22.28 -3.74 0.89
N TYR A 41 22.92 -3.93 2.06
CA TYR A 41 23.26 -2.81 2.94
C TYR A 41 24.37 -1.95 2.36
N LYS A 42 25.37 -2.57 1.72
CA LYS A 42 26.44 -1.87 1.01
C LYS A 42 25.92 -1.01 -0.13
N GLN A 43 24.71 -1.20 -0.67
CA GLN A 43 24.11 -0.26 -1.62
C GLN A 43 23.69 1.04 -0.92
N ILE A 44 23.11 0.94 0.27
CA ILE A 44 22.59 2.08 1.04
C ILE A 44 23.66 2.82 1.83
N VAL A 45 24.60 2.11 2.45
CA VAL A 45 25.58 2.70 3.38
C VAL A 45 27.01 2.33 3.01
N PHE A 46 27.93 3.18 3.43
CA PHE A 46 29.36 2.91 3.49
C PHE A 46 29.76 2.75 4.97
N THR A 47 30.63 1.78 5.24
CA THR A 47 31.22 1.52 6.56
C THR A 47 32.69 1.19 6.38
N ASP A 48 33.56 1.76 7.22
CA ASP A 48 34.97 1.37 7.32
C ASP A 48 35.13 0.28 8.41
N ASP A 49 35.73 -0.86 8.05
CA ASP A 49 35.90 -2.01 8.94
C ASP A 49 36.75 -1.71 10.18
N ALA A 50 37.67 -0.74 10.08
CA ALA A 50 38.52 -0.33 11.19
C ALA A 50 37.75 0.44 12.29
N TYR A 51 36.54 0.93 11.99
CA TYR A 51 35.74 1.77 12.87
C TYR A 51 34.36 1.15 13.06
N ASN A 52 34.25 0.18 13.97
CA ASN A 52 32.98 -0.54 14.20
C ASN A 52 32.39 -0.36 15.61
N GLY A 53 33.06 0.44 16.46
CA GLY A 53 32.65 0.63 17.86
C GLY A 53 31.25 1.23 18.03
N TYR A 54 30.81 2.08 17.10
CA TYR A 54 29.50 2.73 17.15
C TYR A 54 28.30 1.78 17.01
N TYR A 55 28.50 0.57 16.47
CA TYR A 55 27.44 -0.43 16.35
C TYR A 55 27.76 -1.77 17.03
N ARG A 56 28.95 -1.91 17.63
CA ARG A 56 29.36 -3.12 18.38
C ARG A 56 29.54 -2.92 19.88
N SER A 57 29.91 -1.71 20.30
CA SER A 57 30.35 -1.44 21.68
C SER A 57 29.51 -0.38 22.39
N HIS A 58 28.60 0.26 21.67
CA HIS A 58 27.66 1.25 22.20
C HIS A 58 26.31 0.61 22.56
N SER A 59 25.37 1.44 23.02
CA SER A 59 24.02 1.06 23.40
C SER A 59 23.26 0.30 22.30
N GLU A 60 22.24 -0.44 22.70
CA GLU A 60 21.34 -1.16 21.79
C GLU A 60 20.73 -0.19 20.76
N ILE A 61 20.80 -0.56 19.47
CA ILE A 61 20.19 0.17 18.37
C ILE A 61 18.82 -0.41 18.10
N LYS A 62 17.75 0.38 18.23
CA LYS A 62 16.38 -0.05 17.89
C LYS A 62 15.84 0.61 16.63
N ASN A 63 16.38 1.76 16.28
CA ASN A 63 15.94 2.60 15.17
C ASN A 63 17.07 3.55 14.72
N PHE A 64 16.81 4.39 13.73
CA PHE A 64 17.79 5.33 13.18
C PHE A 64 18.31 6.35 14.20
N LYS A 65 17.46 6.83 15.12
CA LYS A 65 17.85 7.82 16.12
C LYS A 65 18.88 7.26 17.09
N ASP A 66 18.68 6.02 17.54
CA ASP A 66 19.64 5.32 18.40
C ASP A 66 20.97 5.11 17.68
N PHE A 67 20.91 4.67 16.41
CA PHE A 67 22.10 4.52 15.56
C PHE A 67 22.87 5.85 15.42
N LYS A 68 22.18 6.94 15.08
CA LYS A 68 22.78 8.27 14.90
C LYS A 68 23.42 8.77 16.20
N SER A 69 22.75 8.54 17.33
CA SER A 69 23.26 8.91 18.66
C SER A 69 24.53 8.13 19.01
N ASN A 70 24.56 6.82 18.77
CA ASN A 70 25.76 6.02 18.97
C ASN A 70 26.92 6.46 18.07
N LEU A 71 26.65 6.76 16.80
CA LEU A 71 27.66 7.25 15.86
C LEU A 71 28.23 8.61 16.31
N PHE A 72 27.37 9.50 16.79
CA PHE A 72 27.78 10.79 17.33
C PHE A 72 28.67 10.65 18.58
N GLU A 73 28.25 9.87 19.58
CA GLU A 73 29.05 9.66 20.79
C GLU A 73 30.37 8.96 20.48
N TYR A 74 30.39 7.98 19.57
CA TYR A 74 31.62 7.37 19.09
C TYR A 74 32.56 8.40 18.44
N CYS A 75 32.03 9.28 17.58
CA CYS A 75 32.86 10.34 16.99
C CYS A 75 33.42 11.28 18.06
N LYS A 76 32.63 11.62 19.08
CA LYS A 76 33.05 12.48 20.17
C LYS A 76 34.11 11.85 21.06
N GLU A 77 33.98 10.57 21.41
CA GLU A 77 34.94 9.81 22.22
C GLU A 77 36.33 9.78 21.58
N TYR A 78 36.39 9.55 20.27
CA TYR A 78 37.65 9.41 19.53
C TYR A 78 38.07 10.67 18.77
N ASN A 79 37.40 11.81 18.99
CA ASN A 79 37.66 13.09 18.35
C ASN A 79 37.62 13.04 16.79
N TYR A 80 36.66 12.30 16.25
CA TYR A 80 36.32 12.27 14.82
C TYR A 80 35.32 13.37 14.47
N ARG A 81 35.21 13.71 13.17
CA ARG A 81 34.24 14.70 12.70
C ARG A 81 32.92 14.02 12.37
N PHE A 82 31.82 14.58 12.86
CA PHE A 82 30.46 14.15 12.52
C PHE A 82 29.67 15.30 11.91
N TYR A 83 29.04 15.04 10.76
CA TYR A 83 28.15 15.97 10.07
C TYR A 83 26.71 15.47 10.20
N ASP A 84 25.95 16.12 11.08
CA ASP A 84 24.62 15.66 11.50
C ASP A 84 23.59 15.65 10.34
N GLU A 85 23.60 16.68 9.50
CA GLU A 85 22.64 16.87 8.40
C GLU A 85 22.62 15.69 7.43
N ASN A 86 23.81 15.17 7.08
CA ASN A 86 23.97 14.09 6.11
C ASN A 86 24.30 12.73 6.77
N CYS A 87 24.33 12.68 8.10
CA CYS A 87 24.76 11.51 8.89
C CYS A 87 26.09 10.92 8.40
N VAL A 88 27.14 11.76 8.38
CA VAL A 88 28.47 11.38 7.89
C VAL A 88 29.50 11.48 9.02
N ALA A 89 30.28 10.42 9.23
CA ALA A 89 31.42 10.41 10.13
C ALA A 89 32.72 10.33 9.35
N VAL A 90 33.73 11.11 9.73
CA VAL A 90 35.00 11.26 8.98
C VAL A 90 36.20 11.31 9.93
N HIS A 91 37.28 10.62 9.58
CA HIS A 91 38.60 10.73 10.20
C HIS A 91 39.70 10.89 9.14
N ASN A 92 40.58 11.87 9.30
CA ASN A 92 41.68 12.17 8.36
C ASN A 92 41.24 12.24 6.88
N ALA A 93 40.11 12.90 6.61
CA ALA A 93 39.48 13.03 5.29
C ALA A 93 39.02 11.70 4.65
N LYS A 94 38.94 10.61 5.42
CA LYS A 94 38.31 9.35 5.02
C LYS A 94 36.99 9.17 5.76
N ASP A 95 35.98 8.72 5.06
CA ASP A 95 34.70 8.39 5.66
C ASP A 95 34.88 7.19 6.60
N ILE A 96 34.31 7.29 7.79
CA ILE A 96 34.08 6.18 8.72
C ILE A 96 32.72 5.54 8.39
N PHE A 97 31.71 6.39 8.20
CA PHE A 97 30.34 6.02 7.88
C PHE A 97 29.72 7.08 6.98
N ARG A 98 28.92 6.64 6.01
CA ARG A 98 28.09 7.51 5.17
C ARG A 98 26.86 6.76 4.70
N ILE A 99 25.70 7.41 4.74
CA ILE A 99 24.54 6.95 3.96
C ILE A 99 24.75 7.42 2.52
N LYS A 100 24.85 6.48 1.58
CA LYS A 100 25.07 6.73 0.15
C LYS A 100 23.79 7.04 -0.60
N ASN A 101 22.67 6.49 -0.11
CA ASN A 101 21.35 6.63 -0.71
C ASN A 101 20.61 7.80 -0.03
N ASN A 102 20.50 8.93 -0.72
CA ASN A 102 19.92 10.16 -0.17
C ASN A 102 18.41 10.05 0.03
N PHE A 103 17.71 9.34 -0.85
CA PHE A 103 16.30 9.01 -0.65
C PHE A 103 16.08 8.28 0.68
N PHE A 104 16.90 7.26 0.96
CA PHE A 104 16.87 6.51 2.23
C PHE A 104 17.17 7.40 3.44
N LEU A 105 18.11 8.33 3.33
CA LEU A 105 18.37 9.31 4.40
C LEU A 105 17.14 10.20 4.66
N LYS A 106 16.48 10.71 3.61
CA LYS A 106 15.30 11.58 3.75
C LYS A 106 14.16 10.88 4.47
N ILE A 107 13.80 9.68 4.03
CA ILE A 107 12.70 8.90 4.61
C ILE A 107 12.99 8.46 6.06
N ASN A 108 14.25 8.32 6.45
CA ASN A 108 14.65 8.09 7.85
C ASN A 108 14.49 9.33 8.74
N ASN A 109 14.69 10.53 8.18
CA ASN A 109 14.54 11.79 8.92
C ASN A 109 13.08 12.22 9.08
N GLU A 110 12.22 11.93 8.10
CA GLU A 110 10.83 12.42 8.05
C GLU A 110 9.85 11.65 8.98
N SER A 111 10.33 10.70 9.80
CA SER A 111 9.48 9.89 10.71
C SER A 111 8.27 9.24 10.00
N ILE A 112 8.50 8.71 8.81
CA ILE A 112 7.47 8.12 7.96
C ILE A 112 6.93 6.81 8.56
N ASP A 113 5.60 6.68 8.67
CA ASP A 113 4.96 5.50 9.27
C ASP A 113 4.29 4.56 8.25
N ASN A 114 3.83 5.05 7.08
CA ASN A 114 3.08 4.25 6.09
C ASN A 114 3.76 4.18 4.71
N TRP A 115 3.33 3.19 3.91
CA TRP A 115 3.80 2.94 2.55
C TRP A 115 3.56 4.10 1.58
N VAL A 116 2.33 4.63 1.63
CA VAL A 116 1.87 5.73 0.77
C VAL A 116 2.73 6.98 0.97
N ASP A 117 3.26 7.17 2.18
CA ASP A 117 4.08 8.32 2.51
C ASP A 117 5.43 8.28 1.76
N ILE A 118 6.01 7.10 1.55
CA ILE A 118 7.27 6.91 0.79
C ILE A 118 7.04 7.12 -0.71
N GLU A 119 5.93 6.61 -1.23
CA GLU A 119 5.55 6.78 -2.64
C GLU A 119 5.28 8.25 -2.96
N ASN A 120 4.61 8.95 -2.02
CA ASN A 120 4.40 10.40 -2.10
C ASN A 120 5.72 11.17 -1.98
N GLU A 121 6.64 10.74 -1.10
CA GLU A 121 7.95 11.36 -0.95
C GLU A 121 8.79 11.21 -2.22
N TYR A 122 8.82 10.02 -2.81
CA TYR A 122 9.44 9.81 -4.12
C TYR A 122 8.83 10.75 -5.18
N TYR A 123 7.49 10.84 -5.23
CA TYR A 123 6.81 11.71 -6.19
C TYR A 123 7.13 13.19 -5.95
N ARG A 124 7.18 13.64 -4.69
CA ARG A 124 7.60 15.00 -4.33
C ARG A 124 9.00 15.32 -4.88
N LEU A 125 9.97 14.43 -4.68
CA LEU A 125 11.33 14.63 -5.18
C LEU A 125 11.41 14.62 -6.71
N LEU A 126 10.63 13.74 -7.35
CA LEU A 126 10.49 13.74 -8.80
C LEU A 126 9.95 15.09 -9.28
N LYS A 127 8.92 15.64 -8.62
CA LYS A 127 8.36 16.96 -8.94
C LYS A 127 9.37 18.09 -8.73
N GLU A 128 10.19 18.04 -7.70
CA GLU A 128 11.27 19.01 -7.48
C GLU A 128 12.31 18.97 -8.61
N ILE A 129 12.70 17.78 -9.05
CA ILE A 129 13.61 17.62 -10.20
C ILE A 129 12.94 18.14 -11.47
N ALA A 130 11.70 17.74 -11.73
CA ALA A 130 10.93 18.16 -12.90
C ALA A 130 10.74 19.68 -12.95
N ASN A 131 10.49 20.35 -11.82
CA ASN A 131 10.31 21.79 -11.71
C ASN A 131 11.60 22.60 -11.60
N GLU A 132 12.77 21.94 -11.62
CA GLU A 132 14.03 22.66 -11.55
C GLU A 132 14.24 23.53 -12.79
N ASN A 133 14.49 24.83 -12.54
CA ASN A 133 14.66 25.88 -13.54
C ASN A 133 15.97 26.64 -13.34
N LEU A 134 16.45 27.30 -14.39
CA LEU A 134 17.60 28.22 -14.31
C LEU A 134 17.17 29.52 -13.61
N THR A 135 18.03 30.04 -12.73
CA THR A 135 17.81 31.31 -12.03
C THR A 135 18.27 32.54 -12.84
N ILE A 136 18.84 32.32 -14.03
CA ILE A 136 19.41 33.36 -14.90
C ILE A 136 18.36 33.88 -15.88
N ASN A 137 18.30 35.19 -16.08
CA ASN A 137 17.45 35.82 -17.07
C ASN A 137 17.99 35.56 -18.50
N ASN A 138 17.11 35.12 -19.41
CA ASN A 138 17.44 34.78 -20.81
C ASN A 138 18.60 33.77 -20.96
N PRO A 139 18.44 32.53 -20.44
CA PRO A 139 19.49 31.53 -20.50
C PRO A 139 19.81 31.14 -21.94
N THR A 140 21.11 31.00 -22.21
CA THR A 140 21.66 30.51 -23.48
C THR A 140 21.20 29.07 -23.77
N LEU A 141 21.29 28.66 -25.03
CA LEU A 141 20.95 27.28 -25.43
C LEU A 141 21.78 26.24 -24.67
N ASN A 142 23.09 26.48 -24.50
CA ASN A 142 23.99 25.60 -23.76
C ASN A 142 23.59 25.46 -22.29
N GLU A 143 23.16 26.54 -21.62
CA GLU A 143 22.70 26.46 -20.22
C GLU A 143 21.41 25.65 -20.09
N LYS A 144 20.48 25.79 -21.06
CA LYS A 144 19.26 24.98 -21.11
C LYS A 144 19.59 23.50 -21.31
N GLU A 145 20.51 23.18 -22.22
CA GLU A 145 20.97 21.81 -22.45
C GLU A 145 21.65 21.20 -21.22
N GLN A 146 22.47 21.98 -20.51
CA GLN A 146 23.11 21.56 -19.26
C GLN A 146 22.07 21.31 -18.15
N LEU A 147 21.04 22.14 -18.05
CA LEU A 147 19.93 21.91 -17.11
C LEU A 147 19.24 20.57 -17.39
N VAL A 148 18.90 20.29 -18.66
CA VAL A 148 18.25 19.03 -19.06
C VAL A 148 19.13 17.83 -18.68
N LYS A 149 20.43 17.86 -19.01
CA LYS A 149 21.38 16.78 -18.65
C LYS A 149 21.47 16.58 -17.14
N ARG A 150 21.53 17.66 -16.37
CA ARG A 150 21.60 17.62 -14.90
C ARG A 150 20.31 17.04 -14.29
N LYS A 151 19.14 17.45 -14.78
CA LYS A 151 17.85 16.93 -14.32
C LYS A 151 17.72 15.44 -14.60
N LYS A 152 18.10 15.00 -15.81
CA LYS A 152 18.15 13.57 -16.16
C LYS A 152 19.06 12.78 -15.21
N ALA A 153 20.29 13.24 -14.96
CA ALA A 153 21.21 12.57 -14.05
C ALA A 153 20.65 12.49 -12.61
N LYS A 154 19.99 13.55 -12.11
CA LYS A 154 19.30 13.52 -10.81
C LYS A 154 18.16 12.49 -10.80
N MET A 155 17.38 12.42 -11.88
CA MET A 155 16.27 11.47 -12.00
C MET A 155 16.76 10.02 -12.03
N GLU A 156 17.83 9.73 -12.78
CA GLU A 156 18.47 8.41 -12.80
C GLU A 156 18.97 7.99 -11.40
N VAL A 157 19.58 8.92 -10.66
CA VAL A 157 20.00 8.68 -9.27
C VAL A 157 18.81 8.41 -8.37
N LEU A 158 17.75 9.23 -8.44
CA LEU A 158 16.54 9.03 -7.63
C LEU A 158 15.86 7.68 -7.93
N ASN A 159 15.75 7.32 -9.22
CA ASN A 159 15.22 6.03 -9.65
C ASN A 159 16.02 4.87 -9.07
N LYS A 160 17.34 4.94 -9.17
CA LYS A 160 18.25 3.93 -8.63
C LYS A 160 18.11 3.83 -7.10
N GLU A 161 18.14 4.95 -6.40
CA GLU A 161 18.03 5.01 -4.95
C GLU A 161 16.68 4.43 -4.47
N PHE A 162 15.60 4.74 -5.20
CA PHE A 162 14.27 4.19 -4.92
C PHE A 162 14.21 2.67 -5.14
N ASP A 163 14.84 2.16 -6.20
CA ASP A 163 14.93 0.72 -6.48
C ASP A 163 15.75 -0.03 -5.41
N GLU A 164 16.84 0.56 -4.90
CA GLU A 164 17.61 -0.03 -3.78
C GLU A 164 16.76 -0.17 -2.50
N VAL A 165 15.92 0.82 -2.20
CA VAL A 165 15.00 0.76 -1.04
C VAL A 165 13.93 -0.31 -1.23
N LYS A 166 13.37 -0.47 -2.44
CA LYS A 166 12.43 -1.57 -2.75
C LYS A 166 13.06 -2.94 -2.55
N ASN A 167 14.30 -3.12 -2.99
CA ASN A 167 15.00 -4.40 -2.84
C ASN A 167 15.19 -4.75 -1.35
N LEU A 168 15.60 -3.78 -0.54
CA LEU A 168 15.72 -4.00 0.91
C LEU A 168 14.40 -4.34 1.58
N LEU A 169 13.35 -3.66 1.15
CA LEU A 169 12.01 -3.92 1.62
C LEU A 169 11.52 -5.33 1.27
N GLU A 170 11.72 -5.76 0.04
CA GLU A 170 11.36 -7.10 -0.38
C GLU A 170 12.09 -8.15 0.45
N ILE A 171 13.40 -7.96 0.68
CA ILE A 171 14.21 -8.82 1.55
C ILE A 171 13.62 -8.85 2.97
N TYR A 172 13.23 -7.70 3.51
CA TYR A 172 12.60 -7.60 4.83
C TYR A 172 11.28 -8.39 4.88
N LEU A 173 10.36 -8.15 3.94
CA LEU A 173 9.06 -8.83 3.91
C LEU A 173 9.21 -10.35 3.71
N ILE A 174 10.21 -10.79 2.94
CA ILE A 174 10.51 -12.21 2.79
C ILE A 174 10.96 -12.80 4.12
N LYS A 175 12.03 -12.26 4.73
CA LYS A 175 12.68 -12.86 5.90
C LYS A 175 11.87 -12.70 7.19
N ASN A 176 11.34 -11.50 7.42
CA ASN A 176 10.70 -11.13 8.69
C ASN A 176 9.18 -11.34 8.70
N VAL A 177 8.56 -11.58 7.55
CA VAL A 177 7.10 -11.78 7.45
C VAL A 177 6.76 -13.12 6.79
N SER A 178 7.06 -13.30 5.51
CA SER A 178 6.66 -14.49 4.74
C SER A 178 7.27 -15.79 5.28
N GLU A 179 8.56 -15.77 5.60
CA GLU A 179 9.29 -16.93 6.12
C GLU A 179 9.06 -17.14 7.61
N LYS A 180 8.87 -16.05 8.37
CA LYS A 180 8.74 -16.08 9.83
C LYS A 180 7.35 -16.49 10.33
N PHE A 181 6.28 -16.23 9.58
CA PHE A 181 4.90 -16.49 10.03
C PHE A 181 4.25 -17.68 9.30
N ASP A 182 3.37 -18.39 10.00
CA ASP A 182 2.51 -19.46 9.46
C ASP A 182 1.15 -18.88 9.03
N PHE A 183 0.91 -18.84 7.71
CA PHE A 183 -0.28 -18.24 7.10
C PHE A 183 -1.48 -19.21 7.09
N LYS A 184 -1.75 -19.86 8.23
CA LYS A 184 -2.92 -20.73 8.39
C LYS A 184 -4.07 -19.97 9.03
N ILE A 185 -5.25 -20.13 8.44
CA ILE A 185 -6.49 -19.54 8.93
C ILE A 185 -7.41 -20.63 9.49
N ASP A 186 -7.83 -20.46 10.74
CA ASP A 186 -8.86 -21.29 11.38
C ASP A 186 -10.20 -21.13 10.64
N LYS A 187 -11.00 -22.21 10.63
CA LYS A 187 -12.38 -22.21 10.15
C LYS A 187 -13.27 -21.24 10.96
N LYS A 188 -12.99 -21.05 12.26
CA LYS A 188 -13.66 -20.02 13.08
C LYS A 188 -12.83 -18.74 13.05
N ASN A 189 -13.14 -17.87 12.10
CA ASN A 189 -12.44 -16.61 11.89
C ASN A 189 -13.47 -15.52 11.64
N ASP A 190 -13.47 -14.48 12.48
CA ASP A 190 -14.46 -13.40 12.42
C ASP A 190 -14.38 -12.58 11.12
N ILE A 191 -13.20 -12.49 10.51
CA ILE A 191 -13.01 -11.87 9.20
C ILE A 191 -13.71 -12.70 8.10
N LEU A 192 -13.67 -14.04 8.16
CA LEU A 192 -14.40 -14.89 7.20
C LEU A 192 -15.92 -14.63 7.23
N ASN A 193 -16.48 -14.29 8.38
CA ASN A 193 -17.91 -13.95 8.52
C ASN A 193 -18.27 -12.66 7.78
N LEU A 194 -17.30 -11.77 7.50
CA LEU A 194 -17.52 -10.56 6.70
C LEU A 194 -17.68 -10.86 5.20
N PHE A 195 -17.09 -11.97 4.74
CA PHE A 195 -17.19 -12.45 3.36
C PHE A 195 -18.44 -13.28 3.13
N GLU A 196 -19.02 -13.86 4.18
CA GLU A 196 -20.20 -14.72 4.09
C GLU A 196 -21.42 -13.98 3.49
N PRO A 197 -22.09 -14.57 2.50
CA PRO A 197 -23.37 -14.06 2.01
C PRO A 197 -24.41 -14.09 3.13
N LYS A 198 -24.79 -12.93 3.67
CA LYS A 198 -25.83 -12.83 4.70
C LYS A 198 -27.21 -12.97 4.07
N ILE A 199 -28.06 -13.79 4.68
CA ILE A 199 -29.49 -13.86 4.36
C ILE A 199 -30.15 -12.68 5.05
N VAL A 200 -30.70 -11.76 4.27
CA VAL A 200 -31.36 -10.57 4.80
C VAL A 200 -32.85 -10.84 4.87
N ASN A 201 -33.39 -11.11 6.06
CA ASN A 201 -34.82 -11.34 6.25
C ASN A 201 -35.59 -10.03 6.06
N PRO A 202 -36.55 -9.95 5.10
CA PRO A 202 -37.31 -8.72 4.81
C PRO A 202 -38.04 -8.10 6.01
N ASN A 203 -38.33 -8.90 7.04
CA ASN A 203 -39.11 -8.49 8.21
C ASN A 203 -38.26 -8.03 9.41
N ILE A 204 -36.93 -7.88 9.25
CA ILE A 204 -36.01 -7.51 10.34
C ILE A 204 -35.30 -6.19 9.99
N ASN A 205 -34.95 -5.40 11.01
CA ASN A 205 -34.15 -4.18 10.89
C ASN A 205 -32.84 -4.35 10.09
N GLU A 206 -32.31 -5.56 9.99
CA GLU A 206 -31.14 -5.86 9.15
C GLU A 206 -31.40 -5.60 7.67
N TYR A 207 -32.64 -5.76 7.19
CA TYR A 207 -33.02 -5.48 5.80
C TYR A 207 -32.99 -4.00 5.48
N SER A 208 -33.59 -3.17 6.33
CA SER A 208 -33.54 -1.73 6.16
C SER A 208 -32.10 -1.21 6.27
N ASN A 209 -31.33 -1.71 7.24
CA ASN A 209 -29.92 -1.33 7.39
C ASN A 209 -29.08 -1.71 6.16
N PHE A 210 -29.28 -2.91 5.59
CA PHE A 210 -28.59 -3.31 4.37
C PHE A 210 -28.98 -2.45 3.17
N LEU A 211 -30.28 -2.19 2.96
CA LEU A 211 -30.73 -1.31 1.88
C LEU A 211 -30.22 0.14 2.02
N ASN A 212 -30.05 0.61 3.26
CA ASN A 212 -29.51 1.93 3.54
C ASN A 212 -28.01 2.05 3.23
N GLN A 213 -27.31 0.95 2.98
CA GLN A 213 -25.93 0.98 2.44
C GLN A 213 -25.89 1.34 0.95
N PHE A 214 -27.03 1.59 0.30
CA PHE A 214 -27.10 1.91 -1.11
C PHE A 214 -27.85 3.23 -1.34
N PRO A 215 -27.40 4.00 -2.37
CA PRO A 215 -28.14 5.14 -2.88
C PRO A 215 -29.62 4.85 -3.08
N SER A 216 -30.48 5.81 -2.76
CA SER A 216 -31.94 5.70 -2.99
C SER A 216 -32.27 5.35 -4.45
N SER A 217 -31.48 5.87 -5.40
CA SER A 217 -31.59 5.60 -6.84
C SER A 217 -31.32 4.14 -7.22
N LYS A 218 -30.49 3.43 -6.43
CA LYS A 218 -30.10 2.03 -6.67
C LYS A 218 -30.88 1.02 -5.82
N ARG A 219 -31.58 1.47 -4.77
CA ARG A 219 -32.35 0.57 -3.87
C ARG A 219 -33.35 -0.32 -4.60
N ARG A 220 -34.02 0.16 -5.65
CA ARG A 220 -34.96 -0.67 -6.43
C ARG A 220 -34.26 -1.89 -7.02
N TYR A 221 -33.07 -1.71 -7.61
CA TYR A 221 -32.25 -2.81 -8.12
C TYR A 221 -31.89 -3.80 -7.00
N VAL A 222 -31.46 -3.29 -5.84
CA VAL A 222 -31.07 -4.13 -4.70
C VAL A 222 -32.27 -4.93 -4.16
N ILE A 223 -33.45 -4.30 -4.06
CA ILE A 223 -34.68 -4.97 -3.65
C ILE A 223 -35.06 -6.09 -4.62
N GLU A 224 -35.05 -5.81 -5.93
CA GLU A 224 -35.31 -6.84 -6.96
C GLU A 224 -34.30 -7.98 -6.89
N TYR A 225 -33.02 -7.66 -6.66
CA TYR A 225 -31.97 -8.66 -6.44
C TYR A 225 -32.26 -9.51 -5.19
N LEU A 226 -32.64 -8.91 -4.06
CA LEU A 226 -32.92 -9.64 -2.81
C LEU A 226 -34.16 -10.53 -2.90
N LYS A 227 -35.22 -10.10 -3.61
CA LYS A 227 -36.45 -10.90 -3.81
C LYS A 227 -36.17 -12.27 -4.44
N ILE A 228 -35.13 -12.38 -5.26
CA ILE A 228 -34.72 -13.64 -5.88
C ILE A 228 -34.37 -14.70 -4.82
N PHE A 229 -33.83 -14.23 -3.69
CA PHE A 229 -33.35 -15.01 -2.55
C PHE A 229 -34.33 -15.05 -1.39
N ASP A 230 -35.55 -14.53 -1.55
CA ASP A 230 -36.59 -14.66 -0.54
C ASP A 230 -36.86 -16.15 -0.27
N VAL A 231 -36.57 -16.57 0.96
CA VAL A 231 -36.67 -17.95 1.47
C VAL A 231 -37.89 -18.10 2.36
N SER A 232 -39.01 -17.50 1.95
CA SER A 232 -40.32 -17.94 2.40
C SER A 232 -40.47 -19.45 2.14
N GLY A 233 -40.38 -20.28 3.18
CA GLY A 233 -40.54 -21.74 3.10
C GLY A 233 -39.43 -22.63 3.67
N GLY A 234 -38.40 -22.09 4.34
CA GLY A 234 -37.40 -22.92 5.05
C GLY A 234 -36.39 -23.66 4.17
N ILE A 235 -36.25 -23.26 2.90
CA ILE A 235 -35.23 -23.77 1.99
C ILE A 235 -33.87 -23.13 2.33
N ASN A 236 -32.79 -23.92 2.35
CA ASN A 236 -31.44 -23.42 2.56
C ASN A 236 -31.04 -22.49 1.39
N VAL A 237 -30.57 -21.29 1.72
CA VAL A 237 -30.18 -20.28 0.72
C VAL A 237 -29.04 -20.76 -0.16
N MET A 238 -28.11 -21.54 0.37
CA MET A 238 -27.03 -22.12 -0.44
C MET A 238 -27.59 -23.05 -1.52
N ASP A 239 -28.60 -23.86 -1.19
CA ASP A 239 -29.25 -24.76 -2.16
C ASP A 239 -29.93 -23.94 -3.28
N LYS A 240 -30.60 -22.83 -2.97
CA LYS A 240 -31.13 -21.91 -4.01
C LYS A 240 -30.03 -21.20 -4.81
N PHE A 241 -28.91 -20.82 -4.19
CA PHE A 241 -27.76 -20.23 -4.89
C PHE A 241 -27.19 -21.20 -5.92
N TYR A 242 -27.03 -22.48 -5.54
CA TYR A 242 -26.56 -23.55 -6.41
C TYR A 242 -27.60 -23.96 -7.46
N GLU A 243 -28.88 -24.15 -7.08
CA GLU A 243 -29.97 -24.56 -7.98
C GLU A 243 -30.28 -23.52 -9.06
N LYS A 244 -30.23 -22.22 -8.73
CA LYS A 244 -30.50 -21.15 -9.71
C LYS A 244 -29.27 -20.73 -10.53
N GLY A 245 -28.11 -21.36 -10.31
CA GLY A 245 -26.89 -21.06 -11.07
C GLY A 245 -26.41 -19.61 -10.92
N TYR A 246 -26.54 -19.02 -9.71
CA TYR A 246 -26.15 -17.63 -9.49
C TYR A 246 -24.63 -17.47 -9.50
N ASN A 247 -24.14 -16.81 -10.56
CA ASN A 247 -22.71 -16.58 -10.82
C ASN A 247 -22.22 -15.24 -10.25
N ASP A 248 -22.69 -14.85 -9.07
CA ASP A 248 -22.16 -13.66 -8.41
C ASP A 248 -20.71 -13.91 -8.01
N GLU A 249 -19.83 -13.01 -8.44
CA GLU A 249 -18.40 -13.15 -8.27
C GLU A 249 -17.93 -12.32 -7.08
N ILE A 250 -16.97 -12.88 -6.35
CA ILE A 250 -16.11 -12.12 -5.46
C ILE A 250 -14.74 -11.97 -6.10
N LEU A 251 -14.25 -10.74 -6.14
CA LEU A 251 -12.88 -10.41 -6.49
C LEU A 251 -12.21 -9.76 -5.27
N VAL A 252 -11.19 -10.41 -4.74
CA VAL A 252 -10.27 -9.82 -3.76
C VAL A 252 -9.15 -9.13 -4.54
N LEU A 253 -9.12 -7.81 -4.46
CA LEU A 253 -8.07 -6.97 -5.03
C LEU A 253 -7.06 -6.64 -3.93
N ASP A 254 -5.94 -7.33 -3.95
CA ASP A 254 -4.90 -7.29 -2.93
C ASP A 254 -3.76 -6.34 -3.35
N PHE A 255 -3.57 -5.29 -2.55
CA PHE A 255 -2.48 -4.34 -2.68
C PHE A 255 -1.28 -4.72 -1.80
N ASN A 256 -1.38 -5.78 -1.01
CA ASN A 256 -0.29 -6.28 -0.19
C ASN A 256 0.60 -7.25 -0.97
N TYR A 257 1.87 -7.30 -0.56
CA TYR A 257 2.85 -8.21 -1.13
C TYR A 257 2.81 -9.61 -0.46
N THR A 258 2.33 -9.68 0.78
CA THR A 258 2.40 -10.86 1.66
C THR A 258 1.41 -11.97 1.27
N PRO A 259 1.60 -13.22 1.74
CA PRO A 259 0.68 -14.33 1.46
C PRO A 259 -0.69 -14.25 2.14
N THR A 260 -1.00 -13.21 2.94
CA THR A 260 -2.22 -13.13 3.77
C THR A 260 -3.50 -13.43 3.00
N CYS A 261 -3.74 -12.74 1.87
CA CYS A 261 -4.98 -12.92 1.10
C CYS A 261 -5.07 -14.28 0.40
N LYS A 262 -3.94 -14.92 0.09
CA LYS A 262 -3.92 -16.30 -0.45
C LYS A 262 -4.51 -17.28 0.56
N ALA A 263 -4.17 -17.11 1.84
CA ALA A 263 -4.73 -17.96 2.90
C ALA A 263 -6.26 -17.81 3.01
N TYR A 264 -6.79 -16.60 2.79
CA TYR A 264 -8.23 -16.35 2.79
C TYR A 264 -8.92 -16.93 1.56
N LYS A 265 -8.33 -16.80 0.35
CA LYS A 265 -8.91 -17.28 -0.91
C LYS A 265 -9.35 -18.74 -0.82
N GLU A 266 -8.52 -19.61 -0.26
CA GLU A 266 -8.82 -21.04 -0.09
C GLU A 266 -10.08 -21.27 0.76
N LYS A 267 -10.34 -20.42 1.75
CA LYS A 267 -11.54 -20.50 2.60
C LYS A 267 -12.78 -19.93 1.92
N LEU A 268 -12.61 -18.99 0.98
CA LEU A 268 -13.72 -18.37 0.26
C LEU A 268 -14.44 -19.35 -0.68
N TYR A 269 -13.80 -20.45 -1.10
CA TYR A 269 -14.47 -21.51 -1.88
C TYR A 269 -15.65 -22.16 -1.13
N LYS A 270 -15.70 -22.03 0.21
CA LYS A 270 -16.88 -22.43 1.00
C LYS A 270 -18.13 -21.60 0.66
N TYR A 271 -17.95 -20.36 0.24
CA TYR A 271 -19.03 -19.39 0.06
C TYR A 271 -19.26 -19.00 -1.40
N PHE A 272 -18.24 -19.15 -2.26
CA PHE A 272 -18.27 -18.70 -3.64
C PHE A 272 -17.72 -19.79 -4.58
N PHE A 273 -18.35 -19.95 -5.74
CA PHE A 273 -17.96 -20.98 -6.73
C PHE A 273 -16.56 -20.76 -7.32
N ASN A 274 -16.15 -19.49 -7.50
CA ASN A 274 -14.84 -19.15 -8.05
C ASN A 274 -14.33 -17.80 -7.52
N PRO A 275 -13.90 -17.72 -6.24
CA PRO A 275 -13.30 -16.51 -5.69
C PRO A 275 -12.02 -16.14 -6.43
N LYS A 276 -11.97 -14.93 -6.98
CA LYS A 276 -10.79 -14.39 -7.64
C LYS A 276 -9.93 -13.64 -6.64
N LEU A 277 -8.61 -13.78 -6.77
CA LEU A 277 -7.62 -13.01 -6.03
C LEU A 277 -6.66 -12.41 -7.05
N ILE A 278 -6.56 -11.09 -7.07
CA ILE A 278 -5.64 -10.35 -7.93
C ILE A 278 -4.70 -9.56 -7.02
N LYS A 279 -3.39 -9.81 -7.15
CA LYS A 279 -2.35 -9.04 -6.47
C LYS A 279 -1.87 -7.92 -7.38
N ILE A 280 -2.57 -6.78 -7.35
CA ILE A 280 -2.33 -5.69 -8.31
C ILE A 280 -1.00 -4.97 -8.08
N HIS A 281 -0.43 -5.11 -6.89
CA HIS A 281 0.86 -4.54 -6.51
C HIS A 281 2.03 -5.51 -6.62
N GLY A 282 1.85 -6.71 -7.15
CA GLY A 282 2.94 -7.67 -7.16
C GLY A 282 2.89 -8.65 -5.99
N GLU A 283 3.77 -9.63 -6.06
CA GLU A 283 3.89 -10.71 -5.09
C GLU A 283 5.36 -11.00 -4.76
N LEU A 284 5.66 -11.18 -3.48
CA LEU A 284 6.99 -11.60 -3.03
C LEU A 284 7.44 -12.86 -3.78
N LYS A 285 8.68 -12.86 -4.26
CA LYS A 285 9.31 -13.99 -4.99
C LYS A 285 8.64 -14.32 -6.34
N SER A 286 7.80 -13.44 -6.89
CA SER A 286 7.18 -13.64 -8.20
C SER A 286 7.94 -12.88 -9.29
N VAL A 287 8.37 -13.59 -10.34
CA VAL A 287 8.98 -12.99 -11.53
C VAL A 287 7.92 -12.46 -12.52
N GLU A 288 6.74 -13.09 -12.55
CA GLU A 288 5.64 -12.68 -13.46
C GLU A 288 4.86 -11.47 -12.93
N ASN A 289 4.91 -11.24 -11.62
CA ASN A 289 4.22 -10.16 -10.94
C ASN A 289 5.12 -9.60 -9.84
N GLU A 290 6.23 -9.00 -10.27
CA GLU A 290 7.19 -8.33 -9.39
C GLU A 290 6.52 -7.21 -8.58
N ILE A 291 7.15 -6.83 -7.46
CA ILE A 291 6.67 -5.77 -6.60
C ILE A 291 6.53 -4.45 -7.36
N ASN A 292 5.29 -3.98 -7.43
CA ASN A 292 4.94 -2.66 -7.92
C ASN A 292 4.89 -1.68 -6.75
N PHE A 293 5.99 -0.97 -6.56
CA PHE A 293 6.12 0.15 -5.64
C PHE A 293 6.40 1.43 -6.44
N GLY A 294 5.61 2.47 -6.21
CA GLY A 294 5.63 3.67 -7.06
C GLY A 294 4.41 4.57 -6.86
N PHE A 295 4.23 5.54 -7.75
CA PHE A 295 3.16 6.54 -7.63
C PHE A 295 2.10 6.39 -8.73
N GLY A 296 0.85 6.74 -8.45
CA GLY A 296 -0.29 6.47 -9.34
C GLY A 296 -1.40 7.52 -9.29
N ASP A 297 -1.04 8.81 -9.15
CA ASP A 297 -1.97 9.94 -9.36
C ASP A 297 -1.69 10.63 -10.69
N GLU A 298 -2.34 10.17 -11.76
CA GLU A 298 -2.27 10.82 -13.08
C GLU A 298 -3.14 12.09 -13.17
N TYR A 299 -3.90 12.41 -12.12
CA TYR A 299 -4.76 13.58 -12.05
C TYR A 299 -4.15 14.72 -11.23
N ASP A 300 -2.92 14.57 -10.75
CA ASP A 300 -2.14 15.68 -10.19
C ASP A 300 -1.81 16.67 -11.33
N VAL A 301 -1.91 17.97 -11.03
CA VAL A 301 -1.65 19.05 -12.00
C VAL A 301 -0.21 19.03 -12.53
N ASP A 302 0.72 18.55 -11.72
CA ASP A 302 2.13 18.43 -12.08
C ASP A 302 2.40 17.17 -12.94
N TYR A 303 1.47 16.22 -13.03
CA TYR A 303 1.64 15.01 -13.83
C TYR A 303 1.72 15.32 -15.33
N GLU A 304 0.86 16.21 -15.83
CA GLU A 304 0.90 16.65 -17.24
C GLU A 304 2.26 17.28 -17.59
N MET A 305 2.85 18.02 -16.67
CA MET A 305 4.19 18.57 -16.86
C MET A 305 5.24 17.45 -16.96
N ILE A 306 5.16 16.44 -16.11
CA ILE A 306 6.09 15.30 -16.10
C ILE A 306 6.01 14.53 -17.44
N GLU A 307 4.81 14.25 -17.93
CA GLU A 307 4.59 13.57 -19.21
C GLU A 307 5.20 14.36 -20.39
N ASN A 308 5.10 15.68 -20.35
CA ASN A 308 5.64 16.58 -21.39
C ASN A 308 7.18 16.70 -21.40
N ILE A 309 7.90 16.17 -20.40
CA ILE A 309 9.39 16.18 -20.38
C ILE A 309 9.97 15.29 -21.49
N ASN A 310 9.19 14.31 -21.99
CA ASN A 310 9.57 13.38 -23.06
C ASN A 310 10.88 12.61 -22.76
N ASP A 311 11.06 12.20 -21.51
CA ASP A 311 12.13 11.31 -21.05
C ASP A 311 11.56 10.21 -20.15
N ASN A 312 11.75 8.96 -20.55
CA ASN A 312 11.17 7.79 -19.89
C ASN A 312 11.64 7.61 -18.43
N GLU A 313 12.77 8.21 -18.03
CA GLU A 313 13.24 8.16 -16.65
C GLU A 313 12.22 8.74 -15.67
N TYR A 314 11.41 9.71 -16.07
CA TYR A 314 10.39 10.30 -15.21
C TYR A 314 9.13 9.44 -15.08
N LEU A 315 8.92 8.49 -15.99
CA LEU A 315 7.75 7.61 -16.00
C LEU A 315 8.03 6.23 -15.42
N LYS A 316 9.31 5.87 -15.19
CA LYS A 316 9.77 4.54 -14.75
C LYS A 316 9.03 3.98 -13.53
N ASN A 317 8.67 4.84 -12.59
CA ASN A 317 8.04 4.45 -11.32
C ASN A 317 6.56 4.85 -11.19
N ILE A 318 5.91 5.14 -12.31
CA ILE A 318 4.46 5.35 -12.36
C ILE A 318 3.76 3.98 -12.43
N LYS A 319 2.82 3.74 -11.50
CA LYS A 319 2.14 2.45 -11.28
C LYS A 319 1.27 2.02 -12.46
N SER A 320 0.62 2.96 -13.13
CA SER A 320 -0.30 2.67 -14.24
C SER A 320 0.39 1.94 -15.40
N PHE A 321 1.62 2.32 -15.74
CA PHE A 321 2.40 1.58 -16.73
C PHE A 321 2.77 0.19 -16.23
N LYS A 322 3.14 0.04 -14.95
CA LYS A 322 3.46 -1.27 -14.36
C LYS A 322 2.26 -2.22 -14.31
N TYR A 323 1.04 -1.70 -14.17
CA TYR A 323 -0.20 -2.48 -14.25
C TYR A 323 -0.42 -3.13 -15.63
N LEU A 324 0.29 -2.68 -16.67
CA LEU A 324 0.22 -3.25 -18.02
C LEU A 324 1.22 -4.40 -18.25
N ASN A 325 2.10 -4.68 -17.29
CA ASN A 325 3.10 -5.75 -17.42
C ASN A 325 2.48 -7.16 -17.37
N ASN A 326 1.24 -7.29 -16.90
CA ASN A 326 0.49 -8.54 -16.89
C ASN A 326 -1.02 -8.31 -17.12
N THR A 327 -1.82 -9.37 -17.07
CA THR A 327 -3.26 -9.30 -17.38
C THR A 327 -4.12 -8.80 -16.22
N TYR A 328 -3.56 -8.60 -15.03
CA TYR A 328 -4.33 -8.38 -13.80
C TYR A 328 -5.18 -7.11 -13.84
N TYR A 329 -4.65 -5.99 -14.34
CA TYR A 329 -5.45 -4.79 -14.52
C TYR A 329 -6.64 -5.02 -15.43
N ARG A 330 -6.44 -5.72 -16.56
CA ARG A 330 -7.51 -6.08 -17.49
C ARG A 330 -8.53 -7.00 -16.82
N GLU A 331 -8.11 -7.93 -15.97
CA GLU A 331 -9.02 -8.79 -15.22
C GLU A 331 -9.86 -8.02 -14.20
N VAL A 332 -9.28 -7.03 -13.51
CA VAL A 332 -10.02 -6.10 -12.64
C VAL A 332 -11.04 -5.31 -13.45
N MET A 333 -10.65 -4.75 -14.60
CA MET A 333 -11.58 -4.02 -15.46
C MET A 333 -12.70 -4.92 -15.95
N ASN A 334 -12.38 -6.14 -16.43
CA ASN A 334 -13.39 -7.10 -16.85
C ASN A 334 -14.42 -7.38 -15.74
N PHE A 335 -14.00 -7.46 -14.48
CA PHE A 335 -14.92 -7.58 -13.34
C PHE A 335 -15.80 -6.32 -13.16
N VAL A 336 -15.19 -5.14 -13.18
CA VAL A 336 -15.87 -3.83 -13.00
C VAL A 336 -16.93 -3.59 -14.09
N PHE A 337 -16.62 -3.90 -15.35
CA PHE A 337 -17.54 -3.72 -16.48
C PHE A 337 -18.63 -4.80 -16.57
N LYS A 338 -18.44 -5.96 -15.92
CA LYS A 338 -19.33 -7.14 -16.10
C LYS A 338 -20.74 -6.97 -15.52
N LYS A 339 -20.85 -6.53 -14.26
CA LYS A 339 -22.12 -6.49 -13.50
C LYS A 339 -22.01 -5.52 -12.34
N GLU A 340 -23.13 -5.04 -11.83
CA GLU A 340 -23.17 -4.22 -10.62
C GLU A 340 -22.52 -4.90 -9.41
N PHE A 341 -21.73 -4.13 -8.67
CA PHE A 341 -20.95 -4.60 -7.55
C PHE A 341 -20.96 -3.63 -6.37
N GLN A 342 -20.72 -4.17 -5.18
CA GLN A 342 -20.42 -3.41 -3.98
C GLN A 342 -18.93 -3.52 -3.66
N VAL A 343 -18.31 -2.41 -3.25
CA VAL A 343 -16.90 -2.35 -2.85
C VAL A 343 -16.79 -2.46 -1.33
N TYR A 344 -15.94 -3.34 -0.84
CA TYR A 344 -15.50 -3.41 0.56
C TYR A 344 -14.06 -2.94 0.66
N ILE A 345 -13.80 -1.97 1.53
CA ILE A 345 -12.43 -1.50 1.82
C ILE A 345 -12.00 -2.13 3.14
N MET A 346 -10.94 -2.94 3.12
CA MET A 346 -10.41 -3.61 4.31
C MET A 346 -8.92 -3.31 4.44
N GLY A 347 -8.58 -2.40 5.36
CA GLY A 347 -7.18 -2.05 5.65
C GLY A 347 -6.41 -1.39 4.50
N HIS A 348 -7.09 -0.96 3.43
CA HIS A 348 -6.48 -0.11 2.40
C HIS A 348 -6.69 1.36 2.77
N SER A 349 -5.64 2.17 2.66
CA SER A 349 -5.69 3.59 3.04
C SER A 349 -6.47 4.45 2.04
N CYS A 350 -6.74 3.96 0.84
CA CYS A 350 -7.29 4.69 -0.31
C CYS A 350 -6.47 5.94 -0.68
N GLY A 351 -5.16 5.90 -0.44
CA GLY A 351 -4.25 7.03 -0.67
C GLY A 351 -4.09 7.42 -2.14
N LEU A 352 -3.52 8.60 -2.38
CA LEU A 352 -3.34 9.17 -3.72
C LEU A 352 -2.44 8.34 -4.63
N SER A 353 -1.52 7.56 -4.05
CA SER A 353 -0.61 6.74 -4.84
C SER A 353 -1.29 5.62 -5.63
N ASP A 354 -2.57 5.32 -5.38
CA ASP A 354 -3.39 4.36 -6.13
C ASP A 354 -4.58 5.03 -6.85
N ARG A 355 -4.58 6.37 -6.92
CA ARG A 355 -5.76 7.17 -7.29
C ARG A 355 -6.33 6.83 -8.65
N THR A 356 -5.49 6.66 -9.68
CA THR A 356 -5.97 6.36 -11.03
C THR A 356 -6.83 5.09 -11.07
N LEU A 357 -6.39 4.01 -10.41
CA LEU A 357 -7.12 2.74 -10.34
C LEU A 357 -8.38 2.87 -9.48
N LEU A 358 -8.26 3.43 -8.28
CA LEU A 358 -9.38 3.55 -7.35
C LEU A 358 -10.47 4.45 -7.89
N GLN A 359 -10.12 5.58 -8.52
CA GLN A 359 -11.07 6.46 -9.17
C GLN A 359 -11.86 5.71 -10.26
N THR A 360 -11.16 4.95 -11.11
CA THR A 360 -11.78 4.17 -12.20
C THR A 360 -12.81 3.19 -11.65
N ILE A 361 -12.51 2.52 -10.52
CA ILE A 361 -13.43 1.58 -9.86
C ILE A 361 -14.61 2.32 -9.22
N PHE A 362 -14.33 3.37 -8.44
CA PHE A 362 -15.31 4.03 -7.59
C PHE A 362 -16.31 4.88 -8.38
N GLU A 363 -15.86 5.54 -9.44
CA GLU A 363 -16.72 6.35 -10.31
C GLU A 363 -17.41 5.53 -11.41
N HIS A 364 -17.17 4.21 -11.50
CA HIS A 364 -17.88 3.37 -12.47
C HIS A 364 -19.37 3.23 -12.14
N ASP A 365 -20.24 3.19 -13.15
CA ASP A 365 -21.70 3.12 -12.98
C ASP A 365 -22.19 1.85 -12.29
N ASN A 366 -21.47 0.74 -12.50
CA ASN A 366 -21.71 -0.54 -11.84
C ASN A 366 -21.31 -0.56 -10.36
N CYS A 367 -20.49 0.38 -9.89
CA CYS A 367 -20.16 0.47 -8.46
C CYS A 367 -21.35 1.08 -7.71
N LEU A 368 -22.09 0.26 -6.96
CA LEU A 368 -23.33 0.67 -6.30
C LEU A 368 -23.09 1.36 -4.95
N SER A 369 -22.14 0.89 -4.17
CA SER A 369 -21.71 1.52 -2.92
C SER A 369 -20.33 1.05 -2.49
N ILE A 370 -19.72 1.82 -1.58
CA ILE A 370 -18.39 1.61 -1.02
C ILE A 370 -18.53 1.55 0.50
N LYS A 371 -18.24 0.39 1.07
CA LYS A 371 -18.33 0.12 2.51
C LYS A 371 -16.93 0.01 3.12
N PRO A 372 -16.49 1.01 3.91
CA PRO A 372 -15.30 0.89 4.73
C PRO A 372 -15.48 -0.11 5.88
N TYR A 373 -14.47 -0.95 6.09
CA TYR A 373 -14.29 -1.71 7.33
C TYR A 373 -13.15 -1.06 8.10
N TYR A 374 -13.49 -0.30 9.14
CA TYR A 374 -12.55 0.57 9.84
C TYR A 374 -11.75 -0.18 10.90
N TYR A 375 -10.51 0.25 11.10
CA TYR A 375 -9.60 -0.20 12.12
C TYR A 375 -9.75 0.67 13.37
N ILE A 376 -9.73 0.05 14.57
CA ILE A 376 -9.67 0.73 15.86
C ILE A 376 -8.27 0.56 16.44
N ASN A 377 -7.60 1.66 16.82
CA ASN A 377 -6.26 1.59 17.40
C ASN A 377 -6.27 1.25 18.91
N GLU A 378 -5.09 1.11 19.50
CA GLU A 378 -4.92 0.78 20.93
C GLU A 378 -5.57 1.80 21.88
N ASN A 379 -5.74 3.04 21.42
CA ASN A 379 -6.41 4.11 22.18
C ASN A 379 -7.94 4.13 21.98
N GLY A 380 -8.50 3.17 21.24
CA GLY A 380 -9.93 3.09 20.94
C GLY A 380 -10.43 4.06 19.86
N ILE A 381 -9.52 4.69 19.12
CA ILE A 381 -9.86 5.64 18.04
C ILE A 381 -9.93 4.87 16.71
N ASP A 382 -11.02 5.05 15.97
CA ASP A 382 -11.18 4.46 14.65
C ASP A 382 -10.65 5.34 13.50
N ASP A 383 -10.32 4.69 12.37
CA ASP A 383 -9.80 5.34 11.16
C ASP A 383 -10.86 5.58 10.07
N TYR A 384 -12.17 5.45 10.37
CA TYR A 384 -13.22 5.58 9.35
C TYR A 384 -13.14 6.92 8.62
N SER A 385 -12.99 8.02 9.37
CA SER A 385 -12.89 9.35 8.79
C SER A 385 -11.67 9.50 7.89
N ASP A 386 -10.53 8.92 8.25
CA ASP A 386 -9.30 8.96 7.45
C ASP A 386 -9.49 8.20 6.12
N ILE A 387 -10.12 7.02 6.17
CA ILE A 387 -10.49 6.26 4.97
C ILE A 387 -11.41 7.10 4.07
N VAL A 388 -12.45 7.74 4.64
CA VAL A 388 -13.39 8.57 3.86
C VAL A 388 -12.70 9.81 3.28
N TYR A 389 -11.80 10.46 4.02
CA TYR A 389 -11.02 11.58 3.51
C TYR A 389 -10.16 11.16 2.32
N ASN A 390 -9.53 10.00 2.39
CA ASN A 390 -8.73 9.46 1.30
C ASN A 390 -9.59 9.04 0.10
N ILE A 391 -10.68 8.30 0.30
CA ILE A 391 -11.66 8.00 -0.75
C ILE A 391 -12.11 9.30 -1.43
N SER A 392 -12.38 10.36 -0.65
CA SER A 392 -12.84 11.63 -1.21
C SER A 392 -11.88 12.23 -2.23
N ARG A 393 -10.56 12.05 -2.03
CA ARG A 393 -9.52 12.54 -2.95
C ARG A 393 -9.51 11.79 -4.28
N ASN A 394 -10.00 10.55 -4.30
CA ASN A 394 -10.13 9.73 -5.51
C ASN A 394 -11.38 10.05 -6.35
N PHE A 395 -12.31 10.87 -5.85
CA PHE A 395 -13.49 11.29 -6.62
C PHE A 395 -13.31 12.68 -7.23
N LYS A 396 -13.62 12.81 -8.52
CA LYS A 396 -13.91 14.10 -9.16
C LYS A 396 -15.33 14.53 -8.82
N ASN A 397 -16.30 13.63 -8.87
CA ASN A 397 -17.70 13.93 -8.56
C ASN A 397 -18.00 13.76 -7.06
N LYS A 398 -18.02 14.86 -6.30
CA LYS A 398 -18.29 14.84 -4.85
C LYS A 398 -19.74 14.48 -4.48
N ILE A 399 -20.70 14.67 -5.38
CA ILE A 399 -22.09 14.25 -5.14
C ILE A 399 -22.17 12.72 -5.21
N MET A 400 -21.62 12.14 -6.27
CA MET A 400 -21.51 10.68 -6.44
C MET A 400 -20.76 10.02 -5.29
N MET A 401 -19.68 10.66 -4.81
CA MET A 401 -18.94 10.21 -3.64
C MET A 401 -19.84 10.07 -2.41
N ARG A 402 -20.55 11.14 -2.02
CA ARG A 402 -21.42 11.12 -0.82
C ARG A 402 -22.58 10.13 -0.95
N ASP A 403 -23.06 9.89 -2.16
CA ASP A 403 -24.14 8.93 -2.42
C ASP A 403 -23.64 7.48 -2.30
N LYS A 404 -22.41 7.19 -2.74
CA LYS A 404 -21.85 5.83 -2.76
C LYS A 404 -21.20 5.39 -1.44
N ILE A 405 -20.61 6.30 -0.67
CA ILE A 405 -19.95 5.93 0.59
C ILE A 405 -20.99 5.55 1.63
N VAL A 406 -20.84 4.37 2.22
CA VAL A 406 -21.73 3.90 3.29
C VAL A 406 -21.44 4.65 4.58
N ASP A 407 -22.50 5.16 5.22
CA ASP A 407 -22.43 5.85 6.51
C ASP A 407 -21.78 4.99 7.60
N LYS A 408 -21.01 5.62 8.49
CA LYS A 408 -20.29 4.93 9.59
C LYS A 408 -21.20 4.05 10.43
N THR A 409 -22.43 4.48 10.69
CA THR A 409 -23.41 3.75 11.51
C THR A 409 -23.86 2.42 10.88
N LEU A 410 -23.59 2.23 9.58
CA LEU A 410 -23.89 1.02 8.82
C LEU A 410 -22.61 0.24 8.42
N CYS A 411 -21.45 0.74 8.85
CA CYS A 411 -20.15 0.10 8.64
C CYS A 411 -19.78 -0.76 9.85
N ASP A 412 -18.99 -1.81 9.58
CA ASP A 412 -18.51 -2.72 10.60
C ASP A 412 -17.01 -2.46 10.83
N PHE A 413 -16.52 -2.75 12.04
CA PHE A 413 -15.08 -2.74 12.29
C PHE A 413 -14.41 -3.94 11.60
N LEU A 414 -13.16 -3.78 11.17
CA LEU A 414 -12.31 -4.88 10.72
C LEU A 414 -11.78 -5.62 11.96
N PRO A 415 -12.08 -6.92 12.18
CA PRO A 415 -11.57 -7.65 13.33
C PRO A 415 -10.05 -7.67 13.41
N GLN A 416 -9.51 -7.47 14.62
CA GLN A 416 -8.07 -7.41 14.89
C GLN A 416 -7.64 -8.41 15.97
N ASN A 417 -8.48 -9.40 16.27
CA ASN A 417 -8.21 -10.47 17.24
C ASN A 417 -7.53 -11.68 16.60
N ILE A 418 -7.51 -11.76 15.27
CA ILE A 418 -6.89 -12.86 14.53
C ILE A 418 -5.41 -12.54 14.33
N ARG A 419 -4.53 -13.48 14.67
CA ARG A 419 -3.08 -13.33 14.56
C ARG A 419 -2.48 -14.53 13.87
N PHE A 420 -1.52 -14.32 12.97
CA PHE A 420 -0.69 -15.42 12.46
C PHE A 420 0.36 -15.79 13.50
N ASN A 421 0.62 -17.10 13.63
CA ASN A 421 1.63 -17.60 14.54
C ASN A 421 3.02 -17.48 13.90
N ILE A 422 4.05 -17.26 14.73
CA ILE A 422 5.45 -17.39 14.31
C ILE A 422 5.74 -18.89 14.11
N LYS A 423 6.51 -19.23 13.07
CA LYS A 423 6.91 -20.61 12.75
C LYS A 423 7.87 -21.22 13.76
#